data_AF-A0A8S0FF56-F1
#
_entry.id   AF-A0A8S0FF56-F1
#
_cell.length_a   1.000
_cell.length_b   1.000
_cell.length_c   1.000
_cell.angle_alpha   90.00
_cell.angle_beta   90.00
_cell.angle_gamma   90.00
#
_symmetry.space_group_name_H-M   'P 1'
#
loop_
_entity.id
_entity.type
_entity.pdbx_description
1 polymer ?
#
loop_
_entity_poly.entity_id
_entity_poly.type
_entity_poly.pdbx_seq_one_letter_code
_entity_poly.pdbx_strand_id
1 'polypeptide(L)' 'MLTAVYRTDEARDRESGGTGLGLAIVETAIQQHRGWVKAEDSPLGGLRLVIWLPLYKRS' A
#
# COMPACT_ATOMS: atom_id res chain seq x y z
N MET A 1 11.32 21.57 -2.52
CA MET A 1 9.88 21.61 -2.83
C MET A 1 9.40 20.18 -3.11
N LEU A 2 8.90 19.47 -2.09
CA LEU A 2 8.04 18.31 -2.27
C LEU A 2 6.85 18.51 -1.33
N THR A 3 5.75 18.97 -1.90
CA THR A 3 4.46 19.06 -1.23
C THR A 3 3.56 18.00 -1.85
N ALA A 4 3.30 16.93 -1.11
CA ALA A 4 2.17 16.04 -1.37
C ALA A 4 1.47 15.80 -0.03
N VAL A 5 0.41 16.58 0.15
CA VAL A 5 -0.59 16.44 1.20
C VAL A 5 -1.44 15.20 0.87
N TYR A 6 -1.36 14.15 1.69
CA TYR A 6 -2.41 13.14 1.77
C TYR A 6 -2.92 13.10 3.21
N ARG A 7 -3.80 14.06 3.51
CA ARG A 7 -4.62 14.11 4.70
C ARG A 7 -5.74 13.08 4.52
N THR A 8 -5.51 11.85 4.95
CA THR A 8 -6.57 10.87 5.24
C THR A 8 -6.72 10.79 6.74
N ASP A 9 -7.60 11.63 7.27
CA ASP A 9 -7.95 11.70 8.70
C ASP A 9 -9.03 10.65 9.09
N GLU A 10 -9.34 9.68 8.22
CA GLU A 10 -10.40 8.69 8.47
C GLU A 10 -9.89 7.25 8.69
N ALA A 11 -8.61 7.07 8.99
CA ALA A 11 -8.04 5.76 9.33
C ALA A 11 -7.51 5.69 10.77
N ARG A 12 -7.94 6.61 11.64
CA ARG A 12 -7.30 6.82 12.94
C ARG A 12 -7.94 6.16 14.15
N ASP A 13 -9.03 5.39 14.01
CA ASP A 13 -9.80 4.99 15.19
C ASP A 13 -10.06 3.49 15.41
N ARG A 14 -9.36 2.61 14.69
CA ARG A 14 -9.26 1.20 15.11
C ARG A 14 -8.04 0.55 14.50
N GLU A 15 -7.25 -0.10 15.34
CA GLU A 15 -6.05 -0.90 15.01
C GLU A 15 -4.69 -0.16 15.00
N SER A 16 -4.42 0.59 16.06
CA SER A 16 -3.03 0.71 16.55
C SER A 16 -2.48 -0.69 16.88
N GLY A 17 -1.72 -1.30 15.96
CA GLY A 17 -1.14 -2.61 16.21
C GLY A 17 -0.29 -3.23 15.10
N GLY A 18 0.71 -2.52 14.55
CA GLY A 18 1.86 -3.18 13.91
C GLY A 18 2.02 -3.10 12.38
N THR A 19 1.11 -2.46 11.63
CA THR A 19 1.15 -2.46 10.15
C THR A 19 1.98 -1.34 9.52
N GLY A 20 2.41 -0.33 10.30
CA GLY A 20 3.07 0.88 9.77
C GLY A 20 4.47 0.66 9.17
N LEU A 21 5.22 -0.34 9.63
CA LEU A 21 6.52 -0.72 9.05
C LEU A 21 6.37 -1.77 7.96
N GLY A 22 5.52 -2.77 8.17
CA GLY A 22 5.32 -3.85 7.21
C GLY A 22 4.79 -3.36 5.87
N LEU A 23 3.79 -2.46 5.89
CA LEU A 23 3.23 -1.90 4.66
C LEU A 23 4.20 -0.92 3.97
N ALA A 24 5.00 -0.17 4.74
CA ALA A 24 6.03 0.71 4.20
C ALA A 24 7.15 -0.06 3.47
N ILE A 25 7.56 -1.22 4.01
CA ILE A 25 8.53 -2.11 3.34
C ILE A 25 7.93 -2.67 2.04
N VAL A 26 6.69 -3.15 2.10
CA VAL A 26 5.97 -3.69 0.94
C VAL A 26 5.82 -2.63 -0.15
N GLU A 27 5.40 -1.43 0.21
CA GLU A 27 5.29 -0.30 -0.72
C GLU A 27 6.64 0.03 -1.38
N THR A 28 7.70 0.14 -0.58
CA THR A 28 9.05 0.42 -1.07
C THR A 28 9.53 -0.65 -2.05
N ALA A 29 9.35 -1.93 -1.71
CA ALA A 29 9.75 -3.05 -2.57
C ALA A 29 8.98 -3.03 -3.90
N ILE A 30 7.66 -2.84 -3.85
CA ILE A 30 6.81 -2.82 -5.05
C ILE A 30 7.16 -1.64 -5.96
N GLN A 31 7.41 -0.45 -5.39
CA GLN A 31 7.86 0.71 -6.16
C GLN A 31 9.22 0.47 -6.84
N GLN A 32 10.17 -0.18 -6.17
CA GLN A 32 11.46 -0.57 -6.77
C GLN A 32 11.29 -1.51 -7.96
N HIS A 33 10.29 -2.40 -7.90
CA HIS A 33 9.92 -3.29 -9.01
C HIS A 33 9.02 -2.63 -10.07
N ARG A 34 8.85 -1.30 -10.04
CA ARG A 34 7.99 -0.53 -10.95
C ARG A 34 6.51 -0.95 -10.91
N GLY A 35 6.08 -1.49 -9.77
CA GLY A 35 4.70 -1.82 -9.47
C GLY A 35 3.99 -0.76 -8.64
N TRP A 36 2.78 -1.09 -8.17
CA TRP A 36 2.03 -0.30 -7.19
C TRP A 36 1.23 -1.19 -6.23
N VAL A 37 0.86 -0.64 -5.07
CA VAL A 37 0.04 -1.30 -4.05
C VAL A 37 -1.12 -0.39 -3.64
N LYS A 38 -2.29 -0.99 -3.35
CA LYS A 38 -3.47 -0.30 -2.81
C LYS A 38 -4.05 -1.07 -1.64
N ALA A 39 -4.54 -0.34 -0.66
CA ALA A 39 -5.38 -0.86 0.41
C ALA A 39 -6.84 -0.53 0.10
N GLU A 40 -7.69 -1.55 0.14
CA GLU A 40 -9.12 -1.45 -0.14
C GLU A 40 -9.90 -2.22 0.94
N ASP A 41 -11.17 -1.90 1.11
CA ASP A 41 -12.06 -2.68 1.96
C ASP A 41 -12.34 -4.03 1.32
N SER A 42 -12.21 -5.10 2.11
CA SER A 42 -12.53 -6.44 1.65
C SER A 42 -14.04 -6.69 1.74
N PRO A 43 -14.68 -7.26 0.70
CA PRO A 43 -16.09 -7.67 0.73
C PRO A 43 -16.32 -8.85 1.69
N LEU A 44 -15.26 -9.48 2.20
CA LEU A 44 -15.32 -10.49 3.26
C LEU A 44 -15.17 -9.87 4.66
N GLY A 45 -15.06 -8.55 4.76
CA GLY A 45 -14.66 -7.83 5.97
C GLY A 45 -13.14 -7.74 6.12
N GLY A 46 -12.68 -6.70 6.84
CA GLY A 46 -11.26 -6.43 7.08
C GLY A 46 -10.55 -5.77 5.89
N LEU A 47 -9.23 -5.98 5.80
CA LEU A 47 -8.33 -5.30 4.87
C LEU A 47 -8.05 -6.15 3.62
N ARG A 48 -8.16 -5.55 2.44
CA ARG A 48 -7.65 -6.10 1.17
C ARG A 48 -6.45 -5.30 0.69
N LEU A 49 -5.37 -6.00 0.33
CA LEU A 49 -4.23 -5.39 -0.37
C LEU A 49 -4.19 -5.87 -1.81
N VAL A 50 -4.14 -4.92 -2.74
CA VAL A 50 -4.03 -5.17 -4.19
C VAL A 50 -2.64 -4.76 -4.64
N ILE A 51 -1.86 -5.71 -5.15
CA ILE A 51 -0.50 -5.49 -5.65
C ILE A 51 -0.49 -5.72 -7.16
N TRP A 52 0.15 -4.81 -7.88
CA TRP A 52 0.38 -4.94 -9.31
C TRP A 52 1.87 -4.81 -9.62
N LEU A 53 2.37 -5.69 -10.49
CA LEU A 53 3.76 -5.71 -10.94
C LEU A 53 3.82 -5.89 -12.47
N PRO A 54 4.75 -5.24 -13.17
CA PRO A 54 4.94 -5.46 -14.59
C PRO A 54 5.56 -6.84 -14.86
N LEU A 55 5.09 -7.53 -15.90
CA LEU A 55 5.72 -8.76 -16.35
C LEU A 55 7.09 -8.48 -16.96
N TYR A 56 8.10 -9.24 -16.56
CA TYR A 56 9.42 -9.18 -17.18
C TYR A 56 9.38 -9.83 -18.57
N LYS A 57 9.54 -9.02 -19.61
CA LYS A 57 9.73 -9.53 -20.98
C LYS A 57 11.21 -9.76 -21.23
N ARG A 58 11.58 -11.01 -21.50
CA ARG A 58 12.91 -11.37 -22.00
C ARG A 58 12.88 -11.25 -23.53
N SER A 59 13.61 -10.29 -24.09
CA SER A 59 13.85 -10.19 -25.53
C SER A 59 14.88 -11.21 -25.99
#